data_AF-A0A8J3P940-F1
#
_entry.id   AF-A0A8J3P940-F1
#
_cell.length_a   1.000
_cell.length_b   1.000
_cell.length_c   1.000
_cell.angle_alpha   90.00
_cell.angle_beta   90.00
_cell.angle_gamma   90.00
#
_symmetry.space_group_name_H-M   'P 1'
#
loop_
_entity.id
_entity.type
_entity.pdbx_description
1 polymer ?
#
loop_
_entity_poly.entity_id
_entity_poly.type
_entity_poly.pdbx_seq_one_letter_code
_entity_poly.pdbx_strand_id
1 'polypeptide(L)'
;MTFPTQDAHSLLGGENVVYAHYPTTRNIPNLLRNALLAVKMLRRTRPDVVISTGAGVALPFFIVARLLRIPTVYVEVYDRLETRTLTARLCAPFTSRMLVQFEEQLRLYKGATLVGPLL
;
A
#
# COMPACT_ATOMS: atom_id res chain seq x y z
N MET A 1 2.24 2.07 8.06
CA MET A 1 3.39 2.95 7.73
C MET A 1 2.87 4.11 6.93
N THR A 2 3.27 5.33 7.26
CA THR A 2 2.75 6.55 6.65
C THR A 2 3.83 7.63 6.64
N PHE A 3 3.57 8.74 5.95
CA PHE A 3 4.43 9.93 5.99
C PHE A 3 4.12 10.77 7.24
N PRO A 4 5.07 11.55 7.76
CA PRO A 4 4.84 12.42 8.92
C PRO A 4 4.00 13.64 8.52
N THR A 5 2.71 13.44 8.28
CA THR A 5 1.72 14.51 8.14
C THR A 5 1.02 14.75 9.48
N GLN A 6 0.55 15.98 9.72
CA GLN A 6 -0.06 16.36 10.99
C GLN A 6 -1.32 15.53 11.32
N ASP A 7 -2.05 15.09 10.28
CA ASP A 7 -3.21 14.18 10.40
C ASP A 7 -2.80 12.77 10.84
N ALA A 8 -1.67 12.27 10.33
CA ALA A 8 -1.15 10.96 10.70
C ALA A 8 -0.73 10.89 12.18
N HIS A 9 -0.22 11.99 12.73
CA HIS A 9 0.16 12.06 14.14
C HIS A 9 -1.06 12.02 15.08
N SER A 10 -2.18 12.63 14.69
CA SER A 10 -3.38 12.70 15.55
C SER A 10 -4.22 11.42 15.49
N LEU A 11 -4.32 10.76 14.33
CA LEU A 11 -5.14 9.56 14.13
C LEU A 11 -4.43 8.24 14.51
N LEU A 12 -3.10 8.23 14.63
CA LEU A 12 -2.31 7.02 14.91
C LEU A 12 -1.71 6.99 16.32
N GLY A 13 -2.22 7.81 17.25
CA GLY A 13 -1.78 7.83 18.63
C GLY A 13 -1.99 6.47 19.31
N GLY A 14 -0.90 5.73 19.57
CA GLY A 14 -0.93 4.39 20.17
C GLY A 14 -0.58 3.24 19.22
N GLU A 15 -0.48 3.51 17.92
CA GLU A 15 -0.13 2.51 16.91
C GLU A 15 1.40 2.42 16.67
N ASN A 16 1.87 1.25 16.23
CA ASN A 16 3.27 1.07 15.83
C ASN A 16 3.56 1.75 14.49
N VAL A 17 3.85 3.05 14.53
CA VAL A 17 4.15 3.86 13.33
C VAL A 17 5.62 3.76 12.95
N VAL A 18 5.87 3.34 11.71
CA VAL A 18 7.19 3.44 11.08
C VAL A 18 7.08 4.39 9.90
N TYR A 19 7.93 5.41 9.91
CA TYR A 19 8.04 6.40 8.85
C TYR A 19 8.95 5.87 7.74
N ALA A 20 8.49 6.02 6.50
CA ALA A 20 9.26 5.64 5.32
C ALA A 20 10.13 6.80 4.81
N HIS A 21 11.10 6.49 3.96
CA HIS A 21 11.97 7.49 3.33
C HIS A 21 11.27 8.16 2.14
N TYR A 22 11.20 9.48 2.16
CA TYR A 22 10.69 10.35 1.09
C TYR A 22 11.84 11.18 0.48
N PRO A 23 11.81 11.60 -0.81
CA PRO A 23 10.81 11.32 -1.84
C PRO A 23 10.89 9.90 -2.40
N THR A 24 9.73 9.30 -2.69
CA THR A 24 9.61 7.97 -3.32
C THR A 24 9.49 8.02 -4.84
N THR A 25 9.12 9.16 -5.40
CA THR A 25 8.90 9.33 -6.84
C THR A 25 10.23 9.49 -7.57
N ARG A 26 10.50 8.63 -8.56
CA ARG A 26 11.74 8.64 -9.38
C ARG A 26 13.04 8.65 -8.57
N ASN A 27 13.03 8.11 -7.34
CA ASN A 27 14.19 8.08 -6.46
C ASN A 27 14.58 6.63 -6.13
N ILE A 28 15.46 6.07 -6.96
CA ILE A 28 15.96 4.69 -6.81
C ILE A 28 16.68 4.47 -5.46
N PRO A 29 17.53 5.39 -4.96
CA PRO A 29 18.14 5.23 -3.64
C PRO A 29 17.12 5.04 -2.51
N ASN A 30 16.05 5.85 -2.51
CA ASN A 30 15.00 5.73 -1.50
C ASN A 30 14.12 4.49 -1.70
N LEU A 31 13.93 4.03 -2.94
CA LEU A 31 13.28 2.74 -3.21
C LEU A 31 14.04 1.59 -2.54
N LEU A 32 15.38 1.56 -2.67
CA LEU A 32 16.22 0.55 -2.03
C LEU A 32 16.18 0.65 -0.50
N ARG A 33 16.28 1.87 0.06
CA ARG A 33 16.16 2.09 1.52
C ARG A 33 14.82 1.60 2.05
N ASN A 34 13.72 1.89 1.33
CA ASN A 34 12.39 1.43 1.70
C ASN A 34 12.22 -0.09 1.52
N ALA A 35 12.89 -0.71 0.54
CA ALA A 35 12.92 -2.17 0.41
C ALA A 35 13.65 -2.84 1.59
N LEU A 36 14.81 -2.31 2.01
CA LEU A 36 15.51 -2.79 3.20
C LEU A 36 14.67 -2.61 4.47
N LEU A 37 13.98 -1.47 4.60
CA LEU A 37 13.04 -1.22 5.68
C LEU A 37 11.89 -2.25 5.66
N ALA A 38 11.32 -2.52 4.49
CA ALA A 38 10.27 -3.52 4.31
C ALA A 38 10.74 -4.93 4.74
N VAL A 39 11.92 -5.35 4.31
CA VAL A 39 12.51 -6.65 4.72
C VAL A 39 12.66 -6.72 6.24
N LYS A 40 13.27 -5.71 6.86
CA LYS A 40 13.48 -5.67 8.31
C LYS A 40 12.15 -5.73 9.07
N MET A 41 11.16 -4.96 8.61
CA MET A 41 9.88 -4.86 9.28
C MET A 41 9.04 -6.12 9.12
N LEU A 42 8.82 -6.60 7.89
CA LEU A 42 8.00 -7.79 7.64
C LEU A 42 8.58 -9.05 8.29
N ARG A 43 9.92 -9.19 8.38
CA ARG A 43 10.54 -10.31 9.10
C ARG A 43 10.44 -10.19 10.61
N ARG A 44 10.40 -8.98 11.16
CA ARG A 44 10.30 -8.73 12.60
C ARG A 44 8.86 -8.84 13.09
N THR A 45 7.91 -8.24 12.38
CA THR A 45 6.49 -8.25 12.79
C THR A 45 5.75 -9.51 12.35
N ARG A 46 6.22 -10.18 11.29
CA ARG A 46 5.60 -11.40 10.71
C ARG A 46 4.08 -11.26 10.57
N PRO A 47 3.60 -10.25 9.82
CA PRO A 47 2.17 -9.99 9.72
C PRO A 47 1.48 -11.10 8.92
N ASP A 48 0.23 -11.41 9.29
CA ASP A 48 -0.63 -12.32 8.53
C ASP A 48 -1.09 -11.72 7.20
N VAL A 49 -1.15 -10.38 7.12
CA VAL A 49 -1.56 -9.65 5.92
C VAL A 49 -0.91 -8.27 5.86
N VAL A 50 -0.59 -7.80 4.65
CA VAL A 50 -0.15 -6.43 4.37
C VAL A 50 -1.25 -5.69 3.63
N ILE A 51 -1.75 -4.59 4.19
CA ILE A 51 -2.79 -3.76 3.59
C ILE A 51 -2.19 -2.38 3.23
N SER A 52 -2.53 -1.85 2.05
CA SER A 52 -2.13 -0.49 1.65
C SER A 52 -3.23 0.22 0.86
N THR A 53 -3.40 1.51 1.15
CA THR A 53 -4.28 2.46 0.44
C THR A 53 -3.54 3.28 -0.64
N GLY A 54 -2.35 2.81 -1.09
CA GLY A 54 -1.72 3.35 -2.29
C GLY A 54 -0.63 4.42 -2.14
N ALA A 55 -0.01 4.55 -0.96
CA ALA A 55 1.16 5.42 -0.77
C ALA A 55 2.35 5.03 -1.66
N GLY A 56 3.22 5.99 -2.00
CA GLY A 56 4.41 5.77 -2.85
C GLY A 56 5.43 4.72 -2.33
N VAL A 57 5.25 4.26 -1.10
CA VAL A 57 6.05 3.23 -0.44
C VAL A 57 5.44 1.83 -0.58
N ALA A 58 4.21 1.70 -1.10
CA ALA A 58 3.50 0.42 -1.19
C ALA A 58 4.26 -0.62 -2.02
N LEU A 59 4.86 -0.20 -3.15
CA LEU A 59 5.55 -1.09 -4.09
C LEU A 59 6.66 -1.94 -3.44
N PRO A 60 7.69 -1.37 -2.77
CA PRO A 60 8.73 -2.18 -2.14
C PRO A 60 8.16 -3.11 -1.05
N PHE A 61 7.13 -2.68 -0.32
CA PHE A 61 6.49 -3.53 0.69
C PHE A 61 5.73 -4.71 0.09
N PHE A 62 5.00 -4.48 -1.00
CA PHE A 62 4.24 -5.53 -1.68
C PHE A 62 5.17 -6.55 -2.34
N ILE A 63 6.28 -6.11 -2.94
CA ILE A 63 7.30 -7.01 -3.50
C ILE A 63 7.87 -7.90 -2.39
N VAL A 64 8.30 -7.31 -1.27
CA VAL A 64 8.88 -8.08 -0.17
C VAL A 64 7.85 -9.01 0.48
N ALA A 65 6.61 -8.55 0.70
CA ALA A 65 5.53 -9.38 1.21
C ALA A 65 5.27 -10.60 0.30
N ARG A 66 5.24 -10.38 -1.01
CA ARG A 66 5.07 -11.45 -2.01
C ARG A 66 6.21 -12.48 -1.95
N LEU A 67 7.45 -12.04 -1.79
CA LEU A 67 8.63 -12.91 -1.62
C LEU A 67 8.56 -13.73 -0.32
N LEU A 68 8.00 -13.13 0.74
CA LEU A 68 7.78 -13.77 2.04
C LEU A 68 6.49 -14.62 2.09
N ARG A 69 5.74 -14.72 0.98
CA ARG A 69 4.43 -15.37 0.88
C ARG A 69 3.38 -14.81 1.84
N ILE A 70 3.50 -13.54 2.21
CA ILE A 70 2.52 -12.81 3.01
C ILE A 70 1.42 -12.29 2.07
N PRO A 71 0.13 -12.60 2.33
CA PRO A 71 -0.99 -12.02 1.60
C PRO A 71 -0.98 -10.50 1.60
N THR A 72 -1.34 -9.92 0.46
CA THR A 72 -1.33 -8.46 0.22
C THR A 72 -2.70 -7.98 -0.24
N VAL A 73 -3.16 -6.88 0.34
CA VAL A 73 -4.44 -6.25 0.03
C VAL A 73 -4.18 -4.80 -0.37
N TYR A 74 -4.59 -4.45 -1.59
CA TYR A 74 -4.54 -3.07 -2.05
C TYR A 74 -5.95 -2.49 -2.01
N VAL A 75 -6.10 -1.30 -1.45
CA VAL A 75 -7.34 -0.51 -1.45
C VAL A 75 -7.12 0.67 -2.39
N GLU A 76 -7.93 0.78 -3.44
CA GLU A 76 -7.85 1.93 -4.34
C GLU A 76 -8.40 3.20 -3.68
N VAL A 77 -7.82 4.33 -4.06
CA VAL A 77 -8.23 5.65 -3.57
C VAL A 77 -9.66 6.01 -4.01
N TYR A 78 -10.35 6.79 -3.18
CA TYR A 78 -11.75 7.18 -3.40
C TYR A 78 -11.91 8.21 -4.53
N ASP A 79 -10.89 9.06 -4.76
CA ASP A 79 -10.94 10.21 -5.68
C ASP A 79 -10.73 9.83 -7.15
N ARG A 80 -10.43 8.55 -7.44
CA ARG A 80 -10.23 8.05 -8.80
C ARG A 80 -11.24 6.98 -9.18
N LEU A 81 -12.32 7.41 -9.83
CA LEU A 81 -13.39 6.52 -10.29
C LEU A 81 -13.10 5.90 -11.66
N GLU A 82 -12.48 6.66 -12.57
CA GLU A 82 -12.32 6.26 -13.97
C GLU A 82 -10.90 5.85 -14.36
N THR A 83 -9.90 6.12 -13.51
CA THR A 83 -8.49 5.82 -13.82
C THR A 83 -7.81 5.06 -12.69
N ARG A 84 -6.94 4.12 -13.06
CA ARG A 84 -6.09 3.40 -12.09
C ARG A 84 -4.99 4.32 -11.58
N THR A 85 -4.70 4.29 -10.27
CA THR A 85 -3.48 4.95 -9.78
C THR A 85 -2.23 4.26 -10.33
N LEU A 86 -1.15 5.02 -10.53
CA LEU A 86 0.13 4.43 -10.93
C LEU A 86 0.62 3.39 -9.92
N THR A 87 0.46 3.68 -8.62
CA THR A 87 0.83 2.75 -7.55
C THR A 87 0.01 1.47 -7.62
N ALA A 88 -1.31 1.53 -7.83
CA ALA A 88 -2.14 0.32 -7.98
C ALA A 88 -1.70 -0.50 -9.19
N ARG A 89 -1.41 0.15 -10.33
CA ARG A 89 -0.89 -0.55 -11.52
C ARG A 89 0.42 -1.28 -11.26
N LEU A 90 1.35 -0.64 -10.55
CA LEU A 90 2.65 -1.23 -10.22
C LEU A 90 2.54 -2.33 -9.16
N CYS A 91 1.61 -2.20 -8.21
CA CYS A 91 1.40 -3.17 -7.13
C CYS A 91 0.53 -4.35 -7.56
N ALA A 92 -0.26 -4.24 -8.64
CA ALA A 92 -1.21 -5.26 -9.07
C ALA A 92 -0.61 -6.68 -9.19
N PRO A 93 0.59 -6.90 -9.78
CA PRO A 93 1.19 -8.25 -9.87
C PRO A 93 1.55 -8.85 -8.50
N PHE A 94 1.70 -8.00 -7.49
CA PHE A 94 2.09 -8.37 -6.12
C PHE A 94 0.91 -8.32 -5.17
N THR A 95 -0.30 -8.06 -5.66
CA THR A 95 -1.52 -7.91 -4.87
C THR A 95 -2.33 -9.20 -4.87
N SER A 96 -2.69 -9.69 -3.68
CA SER A 96 -3.50 -10.90 -3.52
C SER A 96 -5.00 -10.60 -3.63
N ARG A 97 -5.43 -9.42 -3.15
CA ARG A 97 -6.80 -8.90 -3.27
C ARG A 97 -6.79 -7.41 -3.56
N MET A 98 -7.55 -7.01 -4.57
CA MET A 98 -7.81 -5.61 -4.89
C MET A 98 -9.18 -5.24 -4.33
N LEU A 99 -9.23 -4.22 -3.48
CA LEU A 99 -10.45 -3.68 -2.91
C LEU A 99 -10.73 -2.32 -3.54
N VAL A 100 -11.98 -2.10 -3.93
CA VAL A 100 -12.45 -0.84 -4.50
C VAL A 100 -13.61 -0.30 -3.70
N GLN A 101 -13.80 1.02 -3.72
CA GLN A 101 -14.76 1.71 -2.87
C GLN A 101 -16.08 2.00 -3.60
N PHE A 102 -16.05 2.10 -4.92
CA PHE A 102 -17.21 2.39 -5.78
C PHE A 102 -17.41 1.35 -6.87
N GLU A 103 -18.65 1.17 -7.34
CA GLU A 103 -18.99 0.18 -8.38
C GLU A 103 -18.28 0.46 -9.70
N GLU A 104 -18.09 1.74 -10.06
CA GLU A 104 -17.41 2.19 -11.26
C GLU A 104 -15.97 1.67 -11.33
N GLN A 105 -15.31 1.57 -10.17
CA GLN A 105 -13.94 1.10 -10.05
C GLN A 105 -13.80 -0.41 -10.30
N LEU A 106 -14.87 -1.21 -10.20
CA LEU A 106 -14.82 -2.65 -10.52
C LEU A 106 -14.41 -2.88 -11.97
N ARG A 107 -14.76 -1.95 -12.88
CA ARG A 107 -14.37 -2.01 -14.29
C ARG A 107 -12.87 -1.83 -14.48
N LEU A 108 -12.19 -1.19 -13.53
CA LEU A 108 -10.76 -0.94 -13.58
C LEU A 108 -9.96 -2.18 -13.17
N TYR A 109 -10.49 -3.11 -12.37
CA TYR A 109 -9.70 -4.19 -11.80
C TYR A 109 -10.41 -5.54 -11.88
N LYS A 110 -9.89 -6.45 -12.71
CA LYS A 110 -10.45 -7.79 -12.83
C LYS A 110 -10.34 -8.52 -11.49
N GLY A 111 -11.48 -8.97 -10.96
CA GLY A 111 -11.55 -9.68 -9.68
C GLY A 111 -11.41 -8.79 -8.44
N ALA A 112 -11.58 -7.48 -8.59
CA ALA A 112 -11.68 -6.59 -7.43
C ALA A 112 -12.97 -6.86 -6.64
N THR A 113 -12.90 -6.63 -5.34
CA THR A 113 -14.03 -6.72 -4.42
C THR A 113 -14.48 -5.32 -4.03
N LEU A 114 -15.76 -5.02 -4.22
CA LEU A 114 -16.36 -3.79 -3.72
C LEU A 114 -16.50 -3.87 -2.20
N VAL A 115 -15.92 -2.91 -1.49
CA VAL A 115 -16.01 -2.81 -0.02
C VAL A 115 -16.78 -1.59 0.45
N GLY A 116 -17.22 -0.74 -0.48
CA GLY A 116 -17.87 0.54 -0.17
C GLY A 116 -16.88 1.63 0.23
N PRO A 117 -17.36 2.86 0.46
CA PRO A 117 -16.54 3.98 0.87
C PRO A 117 -15.91 3.73 2.23
N LEU A 118 -14.59 3.84 2.29
CA LEU A 118 -13.78 3.77 3.50
C LEU A 118 -13.25 5.20 3.75
N LEU A 119 -13.88 5.90 4.70
CA LEU A 119 -13.74 7.31 5.12
C LEU A 119 -14.86 8.24 4.62
#